data_AF-A0A1Y1US38-F1
#
_entry.id   AF-A0A1Y1US38-F1
#
_cell.length_a   1.000
_cell.length_b   1.000
_cell.length_c   1.000
_cell.angle_alpha   90.00
_cell.angle_beta   90.00
_cell.angle_gamma   90.00
#
_symmetry.space_group_name_H-M   'P 1'
#
loop_
_entity.id
_entity.type
_entity.pdbx_description
1 polymer ?
#
loop_
_entity_poly.entity_id
_entity_poly.type
_entity_poly.pdbx_seq_one_letter_code
_entity_poly.pdbx_strand_id
1 'polypeptide(L)'
;MAAVSSSNPITSAAPSSNPITSVAPQTYAPQPLYATNQQLLSRLNLDLRGRVFPVDRETLMLLPESVLLGLFPQGLILSKPASWEGADDGVFTVDFDPDCFEYILNFWATAQAHFYGSATTPDLFHAQASIPSTPGDPTTDQSSNPLLSKQAIIVLREELEYFSITQPGGLAKTDINTGLGNDELRAMKANCGKALAERKLIFAALQRNVNKENNLAEQHLIDMLCMSGFNREDEWGFRACEPNRNIISSMALVLLKTGIIHPGQPEAPPGTTVPFIDHPQMATAQKLLLFWRKPARKCWWDGVEVDVPKSMKSKETMKVKVWARRVWTLELSLI
;
A
#
# COMPACT_ATOMS: atom_id res chain seq x y z
N MET A 1 -52.29 59.93 -2.64
CA MET A 1 -52.10 61.26 -3.25
C MET A 1 -50.66 61.31 -3.76
N ALA A 2 -50.42 61.10 -5.06
CA ALA A 2 -50.35 62.14 -6.09
C ALA A 2 -49.18 63.11 -5.83
N ALA A 3 -48.27 63.45 -6.74
CA ALA A 3 -48.02 63.05 -8.12
C ALA A 3 -46.59 63.52 -8.49
N VAL A 4 -46.07 62.94 -9.56
CA VAL A 4 -44.78 63.18 -10.23
C VAL A 4 -44.90 64.35 -11.21
N SER A 5 -43.81 65.12 -11.42
CA SER A 5 -43.30 65.64 -12.72
C SER A 5 -42.06 66.52 -12.43
N SER A 6 -41.02 66.72 -13.23
CA SER A 6 -40.77 66.48 -14.65
C SER A 6 -39.27 66.70 -15.01
N SER A 7 -38.79 65.86 -15.94
CA SER A 7 -37.98 66.20 -17.14
C SER A 7 -36.52 66.71 -17.09
N ASN A 8 -35.63 65.85 -17.62
CA ASN A 8 -34.32 66.09 -18.28
C ASN A 8 -34.49 66.88 -19.62
N PRO A 9 -33.45 67.40 -20.36
CA PRO A 9 -32.19 66.69 -20.68
C PRO A 9 -30.91 67.49 -21.16
N ILE A 10 -29.87 66.71 -21.59
CA ILE A 10 -28.69 66.96 -22.49
C ILE A 10 -27.53 67.86 -21.97
N THR A 11 -26.20 67.73 -22.22
CA THR A 11 -25.29 66.98 -23.13
C THR A 11 -23.80 67.05 -22.63
N SER A 12 -22.95 66.06 -23.01
CA SER A 12 -21.54 66.19 -23.51
C SER A 12 -20.33 66.61 -22.62
N ALA A 13 -19.47 65.61 -22.36
CA ALA A 13 -17.99 65.49 -22.57
C ALA A 13 -16.95 66.55 -22.11
N ALA A 14 -15.99 66.13 -21.27
CA ALA A 14 -14.50 66.16 -21.44
C ALA A 14 -13.77 65.97 -20.08
N PRO A 15 -12.50 65.48 -20.04
CA PRO A 15 -12.01 64.62 -18.96
C PRO A 15 -11.28 65.36 -17.83
N SER A 16 -11.27 64.74 -16.66
CA SER A 16 -10.49 65.13 -15.48
C SER A 16 -9.00 64.86 -15.69
N SER A 17 -8.20 65.89 -15.44
CA SER A 17 -6.77 65.80 -15.20
C SER A 17 -6.50 65.11 -13.86
N ASN A 18 -5.55 64.18 -13.83
CA ASN A 18 -4.63 63.97 -12.70
C ASN A 18 -3.36 63.23 -13.19
N PRO A 19 -2.17 63.56 -12.63
CA PRO A 19 -0.87 63.30 -13.24
C PRO A 19 -0.42 61.84 -13.12
N ILE A 20 0.02 61.29 -14.25
CA ILE A 20 0.69 59.98 -14.36
C ILE A 20 2.14 60.16 -13.89
N THR A 21 2.51 59.49 -12.80
CA THR A 21 3.90 59.17 -12.50
C THR A 21 4.34 58.02 -13.40
N SER A 22 5.24 58.31 -14.33
CA SER A 22 5.86 57.31 -15.20
C SER A 22 6.86 56.46 -14.39
N VAL A 23 6.48 55.22 -14.10
CA VAL A 23 7.44 54.17 -13.73
C VAL A 23 7.73 53.37 -15.00
N ALA A 24 9.00 53.28 -15.37
CA ALA A 24 9.46 52.52 -16.53
C ALA A 24 8.95 51.06 -16.48
N PRO A 25 8.52 50.45 -17.59
CA PRO A 25 8.10 49.06 -17.59
C PRO A 25 9.33 48.17 -17.34
N GLN A 26 9.51 47.70 -16.10
CA GLN A 26 10.29 46.50 -15.87
C GLN A 26 9.51 45.34 -16.48
N THR A 27 10.10 44.75 -17.52
CA THR A 27 9.74 43.44 -18.03
C THR A 27 9.85 42.42 -16.90
N TYR A 28 8.73 42.12 -16.24
CA TYR A 28 8.60 40.91 -15.43
C TYR A 28 8.67 39.72 -16.39
N ALA A 29 9.87 39.19 -16.59
CA ALA A 29 10.00 37.81 -17.02
C ALA A 29 9.34 36.94 -15.94
N PRO A 30 8.42 36.02 -16.27
CA PRO A 30 7.95 35.04 -15.31
C PRO A 30 9.16 34.21 -14.89
N GLN A 31 9.67 34.46 -13.69
CA GLN A 31 10.64 33.59 -13.04
C GLN A 31 10.00 32.21 -12.94
N PRO A 32 10.57 31.16 -13.55
CA PRO A 32 10.03 29.83 -13.38
C PRO A 32 10.20 29.46 -11.90
N LEU A 33 9.12 29.04 -11.25
CA LEU A 33 9.12 28.48 -9.89
C LEU A 33 9.89 27.13 -9.78
N TYR A 34 10.73 26.81 -10.77
CA TYR A 34 11.52 25.58 -10.87
C TYR A 34 12.93 25.91 -11.37
N ALA A 35 13.68 26.66 -10.57
CA ALA A 35 15.11 26.87 -10.79
C ALA A 35 15.88 26.74 -9.47
N THR A 36 15.70 25.61 -8.79
CA THR A 36 16.75 25.04 -7.95
C THR A 36 16.88 23.59 -8.35
N ASN A 37 17.98 23.26 -9.00
CA ASN A 37 18.40 21.89 -9.23
C ASN A 37 18.83 21.31 -7.87
N GLN A 38 17.86 21.05 -6.98
CA GLN A 38 18.09 20.26 -5.78
C GLN A 38 18.42 18.86 -6.29
N GLN A 39 19.71 18.51 -6.25
CA GLN A 39 20.17 17.16 -6.54
C GLN A 39 19.49 16.21 -5.54
N LEU A 40 18.38 15.64 -5.98
CA LEU A 40 17.64 14.61 -5.27
C LEU A 40 18.56 13.40 -5.12
N LEU A 41 18.60 12.84 -3.91
CA LEU A 41 19.38 11.64 -3.64
C LEU A 41 18.92 10.51 -4.57
N SER A 42 19.87 9.90 -5.30
CA SER A 42 19.61 8.73 -6.15
C SER A 42 19.42 7.46 -5.33
N ARG A 43 20.03 7.42 -4.14
CA ARG A 43 19.99 6.30 -3.20
C ARG A 43 19.79 6.80 -1.77
N LEU A 44 19.02 6.05 -0.99
CA LEU A 44 18.71 6.35 0.41
C LEU A 44 19.15 5.17 1.29
N ASN A 45 19.77 5.47 2.42
CA ASN A 45 20.07 4.48 3.44
C ASN A 45 18.96 4.52 4.50
N LEU A 46 18.08 3.53 4.53
CA LEU A 46 16.97 3.44 5.49
C LEU A 46 17.38 2.60 6.70
N ASP A 47 17.42 3.18 7.89
CA ASP A 47 17.63 2.44 9.13
C ASP A 47 16.28 2.00 9.73
N LEU A 48 15.99 0.71 9.59
CA LEU A 48 14.78 0.06 10.08
C LEU A 48 15.11 -0.70 11.36
N ARG A 49 14.92 -0.04 12.51
CA ARG A 49 15.15 -0.62 13.85
C ARG A 49 16.57 -1.17 14.06
N GLY A 50 17.58 -0.49 13.51
CA GLY A 50 18.99 -0.85 13.60
C GLY A 50 19.51 -1.64 12.40
N ARG A 51 18.65 -1.98 11.43
CA ARG A 51 19.05 -2.64 10.17
C ARG A 51 18.99 -1.64 9.02
N VAL A 52 20.14 -1.37 8.41
CA VAL A 52 20.25 -0.41 7.32
C VAL A 52 20.00 -1.09 5.97
N PHE A 53 19.10 -0.51 5.18
CA PHE A 53 18.75 -0.91 3.83
C PHE A 53 19.13 0.20 2.85
N PRO A 54 20.10 -0.03 1.96
CA PRO A 54 20.49 0.98 0.97
C PRO A 54 19.67 0.79 -0.31
N VAL A 55 18.66 1.65 -0.52
CA VAL A 55 17.62 1.50 -1.55
C VAL A 55 17.65 2.66 -2.55
N ASP A 56 17.54 2.34 -3.84
CA ASP A 56 17.48 3.34 -4.89
C ASP A 56 16.13 4.06 -4.90
N ARG A 57 16.15 5.34 -5.27
CA ARG A 57 14.95 6.18 -5.37
C ARG A 57 13.92 5.55 -6.31
N GLU A 58 14.36 4.97 -7.42
CA GLU A 58 13.48 4.34 -8.40
C GLU A 58 12.73 3.15 -7.81
N THR A 59 13.43 2.29 -7.05
CA THR A 59 12.80 1.18 -6.31
C THR A 59 11.74 1.69 -5.34
N LEU A 60 12.04 2.74 -4.56
CA LEU A 60 11.06 3.35 -3.64
C LEU A 60 9.83 3.86 -4.39
N MET A 61 9.99 4.48 -5.55
CA MET A 61 8.86 4.99 -6.35
C MET A 61 7.96 3.88 -6.93
N LEU A 62 8.46 2.64 -6.98
CA LEU A 62 7.72 1.46 -7.44
C LEU A 62 7.13 0.64 -6.28
N LEU A 63 7.46 0.96 -5.03
CA LEU A 63 6.87 0.30 -3.87
C LEU A 63 5.39 0.66 -3.72
N PRO A 64 4.59 -0.20 -3.08
CA PRO A 64 3.18 0.07 -2.81
C PRO A 64 3.02 1.32 -1.93
N GLU A 65 1.99 2.11 -2.18
CA GLU A 65 1.61 3.28 -1.36
C GLU A 65 1.48 2.90 0.11
N SER A 66 0.88 1.73 0.39
CA SER A 66 0.74 1.22 1.75
C SER A 66 2.07 0.98 2.47
N VAL A 67 3.13 0.64 1.74
CA VAL A 67 4.49 0.50 2.28
C VAL A 67 5.15 1.87 2.44
N LEU A 68 5.01 2.74 1.44
CA LEU A 68 5.54 4.11 1.46
C LEU A 68 4.97 4.95 2.61
N LEU A 69 3.68 4.79 2.93
CA LEU A 69 3.07 5.45 4.08
C LEU A 69 3.63 4.95 5.43
N GLY A 70 4.03 3.68 5.50
CA GLY A 70 4.70 3.13 6.66
C GLY A 70 6.15 3.63 6.79
N LEU A 71 6.85 3.74 5.67
CA LEU A 71 8.24 4.21 5.64
C LEU A 71 8.36 5.73 5.84
N PHE A 72 7.43 6.49 5.29
CA PHE A 72 7.44 7.95 5.25
C PHE A 72 6.08 8.51 5.67
N PRO A 73 5.71 8.41 6.96
CA PRO A 73 4.40 8.84 7.44
C PRO A 73 4.13 10.35 7.26
N GLN A 74 5.18 11.17 7.13
CA GLN A 74 5.09 12.61 6.83
C GLN A 74 5.30 12.92 5.33
N GLY A 75 5.37 11.90 4.48
CA GLY A 75 5.71 12.03 3.06
C GLY A 75 7.21 11.90 2.80
N LEU A 76 7.54 11.58 1.55
CA LEU A 76 8.89 11.32 1.10
C LEU A 76 9.64 12.64 0.86
N ILE A 77 10.41 13.11 1.85
CA ILE A 77 11.28 14.29 1.70
C ILE A 77 12.66 13.81 1.22
N LEU A 78 12.90 13.91 -0.08
CA LEU A 78 14.16 13.51 -0.74
C LEU A 78 15.21 14.63 -0.83
N SER A 79 14.90 15.80 -0.29
CA SER A 79 15.69 17.02 -0.43
C SER A 79 16.56 17.27 0.80
N LYS A 80 17.61 16.46 0.99
CA LYS A 80 18.78 16.93 1.72
C LYS A 80 19.86 17.22 0.68
N PRO A 81 20.30 18.48 0.48
CA PRO A 81 21.42 18.75 -0.41
C PRO A 81 22.61 17.95 0.13
N ALA A 82 23.26 17.17 -0.74
CA ALA A 82 24.53 16.54 -0.43
C ALA A 82 25.47 17.64 0.09
N SER A 83 25.75 17.65 1.40
CA SER A 83 26.66 18.64 1.95
C SER A 83 28.04 18.37 1.38
N TRP A 84 28.68 19.44 0.91
CA TRP A 84 29.99 19.50 0.25
C TRP A 84 31.17 19.12 1.15
N GLU A 85 30.91 18.65 2.36
CA GLU A 85 31.88 18.04 3.26
C GLU A 85 31.37 16.64 3.57
N GLY A 86 32.21 15.63 3.37
CA GLY A 86 31.88 14.19 3.45
C GLY A 86 31.36 13.74 4.82
N ALA A 87 30.14 14.15 5.15
CA ALA A 87 29.46 13.87 6.40
C ALA A 87 28.14 13.15 6.08
N ASP A 88 28.19 11.84 6.33
CA ASP A 88 27.08 10.90 6.49
C ASP A 88 26.13 10.76 5.29
N ASP A 89 26.20 9.57 4.69
CA ASP A 89 25.38 9.10 3.59
C ASP A 89 23.93 8.97 4.09
N GLY A 90 23.24 10.13 4.16
CA GLY A 90 22.08 10.41 5.01
C GLY A 90 21.23 9.21 5.38
N VAL A 91 21.45 8.67 6.58
CA VAL A 91 20.68 7.54 7.11
C VAL A 91 19.33 8.06 7.61
N PHE A 92 18.25 7.53 7.07
CA PHE A 92 16.88 7.84 7.47
C PHE A 92 16.37 6.76 8.41
N THR A 93 16.30 7.07 9.71
CA THR A 93 15.72 6.15 10.68
C THR A 93 14.20 6.15 10.58
N VAL A 94 13.62 4.95 10.46
CA VAL A 94 12.20 4.73 10.26
C VAL A 94 11.73 3.61 11.18
N ASP A 95 10.60 3.81 11.84
CA ASP A 95 9.94 2.77 12.66
C ASP A 95 9.09 1.85 11.76
N PHE A 96 9.78 1.05 10.93
CA PHE A 96 9.19 0.01 10.10
C PHE A 96 9.86 -1.33 10.40
N ASP A 97 9.13 -2.43 10.27
CA ASP A 97 9.67 -3.74 10.56
C ASP A 97 10.70 -4.17 9.48
N PRO A 98 11.96 -4.46 9.86
CA PRO A 98 13.01 -4.79 8.91
C PRO A 98 12.74 -6.09 8.14
N ASP A 99 12.12 -7.09 8.78
CA ASP A 99 11.87 -8.40 8.16
C ASP A 99 10.72 -8.29 7.15
N CYS A 100 9.72 -7.45 7.45
CA CYS A 100 8.68 -7.09 6.49
C CYS A 100 9.26 -6.41 5.25
N PHE A 101 10.19 -5.46 5.46
CA PHE A 101 10.79 -4.73 4.36
C PHE A 101 11.68 -5.63 3.48
N GLU A 102 12.47 -6.50 4.10
CA GLU A 102 13.24 -7.51 3.38
C GLU A 102 12.34 -8.45 2.57
N TYR A 103 11.23 -8.93 3.16
CA TYR A 103 10.26 -9.76 2.45
C TYR A 103 9.74 -9.06 1.16
N ILE A 104 9.42 -7.77 1.25
CA ILE A 104 8.99 -6.96 0.11
C ILE A 104 10.09 -6.86 -0.93
N LEU A 105 11.32 -6.46 -0.55
CA LEU A 105 12.41 -6.28 -1.49
C LEU A 105 12.80 -7.56 -2.20
N ASN A 106 12.84 -8.70 -1.49
CA ASN A 106 13.15 -9.99 -2.08
C ASN A 106 12.09 -10.42 -3.10
N PHE A 107 10.81 -10.20 -2.81
CA PHE A 107 9.74 -10.48 -3.73
C PHE A 107 9.82 -9.58 -4.98
N TRP A 108 10.05 -8.27 -4.79
CA TRP A 108 10.19 -7.30 -5.88
C TRP A 108 11.34 -7.66 -6.82
N ALA A 109 12.52 -7.94 -6.28
CA ALA A 109 13.69 -8.30 -7.07
C ALA A 109 13.44 -9.57 -7.90
N THR A 110 12.80 -10.58 -7.29
CA THR A 110 12.43 -11.82 -7.98
C THR A 110 11.42 -11.57 -9.10
N ALA A 111 10.39 -10.77 -8.83
CA ALA A 111 9.37 -10.42 -9.82
C ALA A 111 9.95 -9.64 -11.00
N GLN A 112 10.82 -8.66 -10.76
CA GLN A 112 11.49 -7.89 -11.80
C GLN A 112 12.40 -8.79 -12.65
N ALA A 113 13.24 -9.60 -12.01
CA ALA A 113 14.14 -10.51 -12.71
C ALA A 113 13.38 -11.54 -13.56
N HIS A 114 12.21 -11.99 -13.10
CA HIS A 114 11.37 -12.91 -13.86
C HIS A 114 10.74 -12.26 -15.10
N PHE A 115 10.22 -11.04 -14.96
CA PHE A 115 9.47 -10.38 -16.03
C PHE A 115 10.37 -9.69 -17.07
N TYR A 116 11.37 -8.95 -16.61
CA TYR A 116 12.30 -8.18 -17.45
C TYR A 116 13.57 -8.96 -17.82
N GLY A 117 13.75 -10.14 -17.21
CA GLY A 117 14.87 -11.04 -17.46
C GLY A 117 16.21 -10.54 -16.96
N SER A 118 17.24 -11.19 -17.46
CA SER A 118 18.64 -10.89 -17.20
C SER A 118 19.41 -11.03 -18.51
N ALA A 119 20.70 -10.69 -18.51
CA ALA A 119 21.56 -10.90 -19.68
C ALA A 119 21.59 -12.37 -20.19
N THR A 120 21.13 -13.34 -19.38
CA THR A 120 21.22 -14.78 -19.68
C THR A 120 19.88 -15.51 -19.74
N THR A 121 18.77 -14.88 -19.35
CA THR A 121 17.46 -15.54 -19.26
C THR A 121 16.43 -14.81 -20.13
N PRO A 122 15.67 -15.52 -20.99
CA PRO A 122 14.63 -14.90 -21.79
C PRO A 122 13.57 -14.27 -20.89
N ASP A 123 13.16 -13.06 -21.22
CA ASP A 123 12.19 -12.29 -20.45
C ASP A 123 10.76 -12.42 -20.98
N LEU A 124 9.81 -12.17 -20.09
CA LEU A 124 8.38 -12.17 -20.44
C LEU A 124 7.99 -10.89 -21.19
N PHE A 125 8.67 -9.78 -20.90
CA PHE A 125 8.40 -8.48 -21.51
C PHE A 125 8.53 -8.49 -23.05
N HIS A 126 9.66 -8.94 -23.60
CA HIS A 126 9.85 -9.05 -25.05
C HIS A 126 8.97 -10.14 -25.65
N ALA A 127 8.70 -11.23 -24.93
CA ALA A 127 7.73 -12.22 -25.39
C ALA A 127 6.33 -11.60 -25.56
N GLN A 128 5.89 -10.76 -24.61
CA GLN A 128 4.59 -10.08 -24.66
C GLN A 128 4.53 -9.00 -25.76
N ALA A 129 5.66 -8.42 -26.16
CA ALA A 129 5.73 -7.53 -27.32
C ALA A 129 5.34 -8.21 -28.65
N SER A 130 5.40 -9.54 -28.72
CA SER A 130 4.97 -10.32 -29.90
C SER A 130 3.46 -10.61 -29.95
N ILE A 131 2.69 -10.22 -28.92
CA ILE A 131 1.24 -10.42 -28.89
C ILE A 131 0.58 -9.55 -29.98
N PRO A 132 -0.23 -10.13 -30.89
CA PRO A 132 -0.90 -9.36 -31.93
C PRO A 132 -1.93 -8.39 -31.33
N SER A 133 -1.79 -7.10 -31.65
CA SER A 133 -2.81 -6.11 -31.31
C SER A 133 -3.99 -6.20 -32.28
N THR A 134 -5.19 -6.40 -31.74
CA THR A 134 -6.43 -6.42 -32.52
C THR A 134 -7.09 -5.04 -32.47
N PRO A 135 -7.33 -4.37 -33.61
CA PRO A 135 -7.97 -3.06 -33.63
C PRO A 135 -9.33 -3.06 -32.93
N GLY A 136 -9.50 -2.19 -31.93
CA GLY A 136 -10.75 -2.05 -31.17
C GLY A 136 -10.87 -2.96 -29.94
N ASP A 137 -9.90 -3.85 -29.68
CA ASP A 137 -9.86 -4.64 -28.45
C ASP A 137 -8.89 -4.03 -27.42
N PRO A 138 -9.39 -3.41 -26.34
CA PRO A 138 -8.55 -2.79 -25.32
C PRO A 138 -7.73 -3.80 -24.50
N THR A 139 -7.99 -5.10 -24.63
CA THR A 139 -7.21 -6.13 -23.91
C THR A 139 -5.85 -6.41 -24.56
N THR A 140 -5.74 -6.20 -25.88
CA THR A 140 -4.53 -6.47 -26.70
C THR A 140 -3.74 -5.20 -27.06
N ASP A 141 -4.29 -4.03 -26.76
CA ASP A 141 -3.66 -2.74 -27.02
C ASP A 141 -2.65 -2.38 -25.92
N GLN A 142 -1.37 -2.44 -26.26
CA GLN A 142 -0.27 -2.10 -25.35
C GLN A 142 -0.31 -0.66 -24.83
N SER A 143 -0.94 0.26 -25.57
CA SER A 143 -1.01 1.66 -25.16
C SER A 143 -2.03 1.89 -24.04
N SER A 144 -3.07 1.05 -23.96
CA SER A 144 -4.14 1.17 -22.97
C SER A 144 -4.06 0.13 -21.86
N ASN A 145 -3.49 -1.06 -22.11
CA ASN A 145 -3.37 -2.13 -21.13
C ASN A 145 -1.94 -2.23 -20.54
N PRO A 146 -1.68 -1.67 -19.35
CA PRO A 146 -0.36 -1.72 -18.74
C PRO A 146 0.07 -3.14 -18.32
N LEU A 147 -0.85 -4.11 -18.25
CA LEU A 147 -0.55 -5.50 -17.90
C LEU A 147 0.27 -6.23 -18.99
N LEU A 148 0.36 -5.67 -20.20
CA LEU A 148 1.17 -6.20 -21.31
C LEU A 148 2.63 -5.73 -21.27
N SER A 149 2.92 -4.69 -20.49
CA SER A 149 4.23 -4.03 -20.49
C SER A 149 4.85 -3.89 -19.10
N LYS A 150 4.12 -4.25 -18.04
CA LYS A 150 4.57 -4.17 -16.65
C LYS A 150 4.22 -5.42 -15.87
N GLN A 151 5.06 -5.76 -14.90
CA GLN A 151 4.76 -6.84 -13.98
C GLN A 151 3.80 -6.34 -12.90
N ALA A 152 2.63 -6.98 -12.81
CA ALA A 152 1.63 -6.66 -11.80
C ALA A 152 1.78 -7.55 -10.55
N ILE A 153 1.73 -6.92 -9.38
CA ILE A 153 1.78 -7.57 -8.06
C ILE A 153 0.52 -7.17 -7.28
N ILE A 154 -0.19 -8.15 -6.74
CA ILE A 154 -1.25 -7.91 -5.77
C ILE A 154 -0.63 -7.84 -4.38
N VAL A 155 -0.95 -6.78 -3.67
CA VAL A 155 -0.43 -6.46 -2.33
C VAL A 155 -1.59 -6.48 -1.35
N LEU A 156 -1.52 -7.38 -0.38
CA LEU A 156 -2.45 -7.45 0.73
C LEU A 156 -1.74 -7.05 2.01
N ARG A 157 -2.34 -6.10 2.74
CA ARG A 157 -1.82 -5.65 4.03
C ARG A 157 -2.91 -5.70 5.10
N GLU A 158 -2.58 -6.26 6.26
CA GLU A 158 -3.43 -6.20 7.45
C GLU A 158 -2.74 -5.40 8.56
N GLU A 159 -3.47 -4.44 9.12
CA GLU A 159 -3.19 -3.88 10.45
C GLU A 159 -4.29 -4.34 11.41
N LEU A 160 -3.89 -5.15 12.37
CA LEU A 160 -4.77 -5.67 13.40
C LEU A 160 -4.38 -5.03 14.73
N GLU A 161 -5.18 -4.08 15.19
CA GLU A 161 -5.06 -3.47 16.51
C GLU A 161 -5.93 -4.25 17.50
N TYR A 162 -5.39 -4.66 18.65
CA TYR A 162 -6.08 -5.55 19.58
C TYR A 162 -6.14 -5.05 21.03
N PHE A 163 -7.24 -5.41 21.70
CA PHE A 163 -7.60 -5.00 23.03
C PHE A 163 -7.93 -6.22 23.88
N SER A 164 -6.98 -6.65 24.71
CA SER A 164 -7.16 -7.73 25.68
C SER A 164 -8.04 -7.27 26.84
N ILE A 165 -9.15 -7.95 27.08
CA ILE A 165 -10.10 -7.62 28.14
C ILE A 165 -9.71 -8.34 29.42
N THR A 166 -9.42 -7.57 30.47
CA THR A 166 -9.10 -8.11 31.80
C THR A 166 -10.35 -8.67 32.48
N GLN A 167 -10.15 -9.65 33.36
CA GLN A 167 -11.21 -10.16 34.22
C GLN A 167 -11.26 -9.39 35.55
N PRO A 168 -12.45 -9.12 36.11
CA PRO A 168 -12.58 -8.52 37.44
C PRO A 168 -11.84 -9.35 38.50
N GLY A 169 -11.07 -8.68 39.35
CA GLY A 169 -10.27 -9.35 40.39
C GLY A 169 -9.04 -10.11 39.89
N GLY A 170 -8.74 -10.06 38.59
CA GLY A 170 -7.56 -10.70 37.99
C GLY A 170 -6.23 -10.04 38.38
N LEU A 171 -5.14 -10.78 38.16
CA LEU A 171 -3.77 -10.29 38.40
C LEU A 171 -3.37 -9.17 37.41
N ALA A 172 -3.81 -9.27 36.16
CA ALA A 172 -3.61 -8.26 35.13
C ALA A 172 -4.53 -7.04 35.38
N LYS A 173 -3.93 -5.91 35.76
CA LYS A 173 -4.68 -4.69 36.11
C LYS A 173 -3.90 -3.42 35.80
N THR A 174 -4.66 -2.34 35.67
CA THR A 174 -4.13 -0.98 35.60
C THR A 174 -4.08 -0.39 37.00
N ASP A 175 -2.97 0.23 37.35
CA ASP A 175 -2.84 1.03 38.57
C ASP A 175 -3.68 2.31 38.43
N ILE A 176 -4.56 2.56 39.39
CA ILE A 176 -5.55 3.65 39.29
C ILE A 176 -4.93 5.04 39.46
N ASN A 177 -3.80 5.14 40.16
CA ASN A 177 -3.15 6.41 40.45
C ASN A 177 -2.25 6.85 39.29
N THR A 178 -1.58 5.89 38.65
CA THR A 178 -0.62 6.15 37.57
C THR A 178 -1.22 5.95 36.17
N GLY A 179 -2.32 5.20 36.05
CA GLY A 179 -2.88 4.80 34.77
C GLY A 179 -2.06 3.75 34.03
N LEU A 180 -0.98 3.24 34.62
CA LEU A 180 -0.07 2.28 33.99
C LEU A 180 -0.51 0.85 34.25
N GLY A 181 -0.33 -0.01 33.23
CA GLY A 181 -0.55 -1.45 33.36
C GLY A 181 0.57 -2.11 34.15
N ASN A 182 0.23 -3.01 35.08
CA ASN A 182 1.23 -3.83 35.75
C ASN A 182 1.87 -4.87 34.80
N ASP A 183 2.90 -5.55 35.28
CA ASP A 183 3.65 -6.53 34.49
C ASP A 183 2.76 -7.66 33.96
N GLU A 184 1.80 -8.11 34.78
CA GLU A 184 0.84 -9.13 34.37
C GLU A 184 -0.08 -8.66 33.24
N LEU A 185 -0.51 -7.39 33.23
CA LEU A 185 -1.27 -6.82 32.13
C LEU A 185 -0.43 -6.71 30.85
N ARG A 186 0.83 -6.31 30.96
CA ARG A 186 1.75 -6.26 29.81
C ARG A 186 2.01 -7.65 29.24
N ALA A 187 2.27 -8.64 30.11
CA ALA A 187 2.46 -10.03 29.70
C ALA A 187 1.19 -10.61 29.05
N MET A 188 0.01 -10.35 29.62
CA MET A 188 -1.27 -10.79 29.04
C MET A 188 -1.47 -10.21 27.64
N LYS A 189 -1.22 -8.91 27.44
CA LYS A 189 -1.31 -8.26 26.12
C LYS A 189 -0.33 -8.85 25.12
N ALA A 190 0.93 -9.07 25.51
CA ALA A 190 1.93 -9.69 24.66
C ALA A 190 1.54 -11.13 24.25
N ASN A 191 1.04 -11.92 25.19
CA ASN A 191 0.60 -13.30 24.93
C ASN A 191 -0.66 -13.34 24.04
N CYS A 192 -1.60 -12.40 24.21
CA CYS A 192 -2.74 -12.27 23.30
C CYS A 192 -2.27 -11.94 21.87
N GLY A 193 -1.30 -11.03 21.73
CA GLY A 193 -0.69 -10.71 20.44
C GLY A 193 -0.08 -11.94 19.78
N LYS A 194 0.72 -12.71 20.53
CA LYS A 194 1.32 -13.97 20.04
C LYS A 194 0.26 -14.98 19.55
N ALA A 195 -0.77 -15.23 20.36
CA ALA A 195 -1.86 -16.15 19.99
C ALA A 195 -2.65 -15.67 18.75
N LEU A 196 -2.79 -14.35 18.55
CA LEU A 196 -3.40 -13.79 17.34
C LEU A 196 -2.47 -13.83 16.13
N ALA A 197 -1.16 -13.71 16.33
CA ALA A 197 -0.16 -13.78 15.27
C ALA A 197 -0.07 -15.19 14.67
N GLU A 198 -0.33 -16.24 15.46
CA GLU A 198 -0.41 -17.65 15.00
C GLU A 198 -1.55 -17.91 14.00
N ARG A 199 -2.54 -17.02 13.90
CA ARG A 199 -3.61 -17.10 12.90
C ARG A 199 -3.11 -16.56 11.56
N LYS A 200 -2.47 -17.42 10.77
CA LYS A 200 -1.72 -17.03 9.58
C LYS A 200 -2.52 -16.96 8.28
N LEU A 201 -3.68 -17.60 8.19
CA LEU A 201 -4.48 -17.63 6.97
C LEU A 201 -5.00 -16.24 6.59
N ILE A 202 -4.74 -15.82 5.35
CA ILE A 202 -5.09 -14.49 4.83
C ILE A 202 -6.61 -14.27 4.88
N PHE A 203 -7.38 -15.26 4.41
CA PHE A 203 -8.83 -15.12 4.21
C PHE A 203 -9.68 -15.55 5.40
N ALA A 204 -9.08 -16.11 6.46
CA ALA A 204 -9.85 -16.70 7.56
C ALA A 204 -10.82 -15.70 8.23
N ALA A 205 -10.42 -14.43 8.39
CA ALA A 205 -11.30 -13.42 8.99
C ALA A 205 -12.49 -13.06 8.07
N LEU A 206 -12.25 -12.89 6.76
CA LEU A 206 -13.29 -12.61 5.77
C LEU A 206 -14.25 -13.80 5.61
N GLN A 207 -13.72 -15.03 5.54
CA GLN A 207 -14.54 -16.24 5.47
C GLN A 207 -15.49 -16.37 6.66
N ARG A 208 -15.05 -16.01 7.87
CA ARG A 208 -15.95 -15.97 9.04
C ARG A 208 -17.08 -14.97 8.87
N ASN A 209 -16.80 -13.79 8.33
CA ASN A 209 -17.83 -12.76 8.09
C ASN A 209 -18.80 -13.21 6.99
N VAL A 210 -18.31 -13.81 5.89
CA VAL A 210 -19.14 -14.44 4.85
C VAL A 210 -20.11 -15.44 5.47
N ASN A 211 -19.61 -16.36 6.30
CA ASN A 211 -20.43 -17.41 6.91
C ASN A 211 -21.43 -16.87 7.93
N LYS A 212 -21.08 -15.79 8.65
CA LYS A 212 -21.93 -15.20 9.70
C LYS A 212 -23.02 -14.29 9.14
N GLU A 213 -22.70 -13.51 8.11
CA GLU A 213 -23.54 -12.41 7.62
C GLU A 213 -24.02 -12.61 6.17
N ASN A 214 -23.70 -13.75 5.55
CA ASN A 214 -23.95 -14.04 4.14
C ASN A 214 -23.43 -12.92 3.20
N ASN A 215 -22.22 -12.44 3.48
CA ASN A 215 -21.63 -11.32 2.78
C ASN A 215 -21.09 -11.72 1.39
N LEU A 216 -21.97 -11.69 0.38
CA LEU A 216 -21.62 -12.06 -1.00
C LEU A 216 -20.48 -11.20 -1.58
N ALA A 217 -20.35 -9.94 -1.16
CA ALA A 217 -19.27 -9.07 -1.64
C ALA A 217 -17.89 -9.55 -1.16
N GLU A 218 -17.79 -10.00 0.09
CA GLU A 218 -16.55 -10.59 0.61
C GLU A 218 -16.23 -11.94 -0.06
N GLN A 219 -17.26 -12.75 -0.33
CA GLN A 219 -17.08 -14.00 -1.07
C GLN A 219 -16.53 -13.74 -2.48
N HIS A 220 -17.12 -12.80 -3.22
CA HIS A 220 -16.65 -12.41 -4.53
C HIS A 220 -15.23 -11.81 -4.50
N LEU A 221 -14.88 -11.06 -3.45
CA LEU A 221 -13.52 -10.55 -3.27
C LEU A 221 -12.52 -11.70 -3.12
N ILE A 222 -12.82 -12.69 -2.25
CA ILE A 222 -11.97 -13.87 -2.07
C ILE A 222 -11.82 -14.63 -3.38
N ASP A 223 -12.93 -14.90 -4.08
CA ASP A 223 -12.92 -15.64 -5.34
C ASP A 223 -12.09 -14.91 -6.41
N MET A 224 -12.26 -13.59 -6.53
CA MET A 224 -11.52 -12.75 -7.46
C MET A 224 -10.01 -12.77 -7.14
N LEU A 225 -9.61 -12.67 -5.87
CA LEU A 225 -8.21 -12.76 -5.46
C LEU A 225 -7.62 -14.14 -5.71
N CYS A 226 -8.40 -15.21 -5.53
CA CYS A 226 -7.96 -16.57 -5.81
C CYS A 226 -7.74 -16.81 -7.31
N MET A 227 -8.69 -16.37 -8.14
CA MET A 227 -8.55 -16.41 -9.61
C MET A 227 -7.31 -15.62 -10.06
N SER A 228 -6.94 -14.57 -9.32
CA SER A 228 -5.88 -13.64 -9.70
C SER A 228 -4.50 -13.99 -9.15
N GLY A 229 -4.35 -15.02 -8.31
CA GLY A 229 -3.03 -15.49 -7.89
C GLY A 229 -2.98 -16.20 -6.53
N PHE A 230 -3.83 -15.81 -5.58
CA PHE A 230 -3.86 -16.40 -4.25
C PHE A 230 -4.57 -17.78 -4.23
N ASN A 231 -4.42 -18.52 -3.14
CA ASN A 231 -5.25 -19.68 -2.80
C ASN A 231 -5.98 -19.43 -1.47
N ARG A 232 -7.06 -20.17 -1.20
CA ARG A 232 -7.90 -19.94 -0.02
C ARG A 232 -7.19 -20.23 1.30
N GLU A 233 -6.19 -21.10 1.23
CA GLU A 233 -5.33 -21.59 2.29
C GLU A 233 -4.01 -20.82 2.41
N ASP A 234 -3.79 -19.78 1.59
CA ASP A 234 -2.56 -19.00 1.65
C ASP A 234 -2.40 -18.31 3.02
N GLU A 235 -1.17 -18.34 3.50
CA GLU A 235 -0.74 -17.66 4.71
C GLU A 235 -0.13 -16.28 4.40
N TRP A 236 -0.18 -15.38 5.37
CA TRP A 236 0.56 -14.13 5.31
C TRP A 236 2.06 -14.39 5.12
N GLY A 237 2.66 -13.81 4.09
CA GLY A 237 4.10 -13.92 3.84
C GLY A 237 4.97 -13.24 4.90
N PHE A 238 4.42 -12.19 5.53
CA PHE A 238 4.94 -11.59 6.75
C PHE A 238 3.80 -11.37 7.74
N ARG A 239 4.01 -11.67 9.03
CA ARG A 239 3.07 -11.39 10.11
C ARG A 239 3.79 -11.33 11.45
N ALA A 240 3.81 -10.15 12.09
CA ALA A 240 4.48 -9.97 13.37
C ALA A 240 3.74 -8.99 14.30
N CYS A 241 3.96 -9.15 15.61
CA CYS A 241 3.52 -8.18 16.61
C CYS A 241 4.48 -7.00 16.65
N GLU A 242 3.93 -5.79 16.71
CA GLU A 242 4.71 -4.58 16.93
C GLU A 242 5.26 -4.53 18.37
N PRO A 243 6.57 -4.29 18.59
CA PRO A 243 7.18 -4.41 19.93
C PRO A 243 6.55 -3.50 21.01
N ASN A 244 6.14 -2.29 20.61
CA ASN A 244 5.69 -1.25 21.53
C ASN A 244 4.19 -0.97 21.44
N ARG A 245 3.44 -1.77 20.66
CA ARG A 245 2.03 -1.52 20.36
C ARG A 245 1.26 -2.83 20.34
N ASN A 246 -0.02 -2.78 20.71
CA ASN A 246 -0.91 -3.91 20.51
C ASN A 246 -1.40 -3.98 19.06
N ILE A 247 -0.45 -4.06 18.13
CA ILE A 247 -0.72 -4.10 16.70
C ILE A 247 -0.01 -5.33 16.13
N ILE A 248 -0.67 -6.02 15.20
CA ILE A 248 -0.07 -7.02 14.34
C ILE A 248 -0.07 -6.47 12.93
N SER A 249 1.11 -6.39 12.32
CA SER A 249 1.30 -6.00 10.93
C SER A 249 1.47 -7.26 10.09
N SER A 250 0.73 -7.37 8.98
CA SER A 250 0.85 -8.49 8.06
C SER A 250 0.91 -8.03 6.61
N MET A 251 1.65 -8.76 5.78
CA MET A 251 1.82 -8.50 4.36
C MET A 251 1.78 -9.82 3.59
N ALA A 252 1.11 -9.83 2.44
CA ALA A 252 1.17 -10.92 1.47
C ALA A 252 1.24 -10.35 0.05
N LEU A 253 2.10 -10.96 -0.75
CA LEU A 253 2.42 -10.54 -2.11
C LEU A 253 2.24 -11.73 -3.04
N VAL A 254 1.59 -11.50 -4.19
CA VAL A 254 1.50 -12.49 -5.25
C VAL A 254 1.57 -11.82 -6.62
N LEU A 255 2.15 -12.52 -7.60
CA LEU A 255 2.10 -12.07 -8.99
C LEU A 255 0.65 -12.18 -9.48
N LEU A 256 0.16 -11.13 -10.12
CA LEU A 256 -1.15 -11.15 -10.75
C LEU A 256 -1.14 -12.12 -11.93
N LYS A 257 -2.04 -13.11 -11.91
CA LYS A 257 -2.36 -13.94 -13.07
C LYS A 257 -3.12 -13.11 -14.09
N THR A 258 -2.41 -12.57 -15.08
CA THR A 258 -2.97 -11.71 -16.14
C THR A 258 -3.76 -12.46 -17.20
N GLY A 259 -3.62 -13.79 -17.29
CA GLY A 259 -4.18 -14.59 -18.38
C GLY A 259 -3.31 -14.61 -19.64
N ILE A 260 -2.10 -14.05 -19.58
CA ILE A 260 -1.12 -14.17 -20.66
C ILE A 260 -0.43 -15.53 -20.52
N ILE A 261 -0.66 -16.41 -21.49
CA ILE A 261 -0.11 -17.75 -21.51
C ILE A 261 1.07 -17.78 -22.46
N HIS A 262 2.26 -18.04 -21.91
CA HIS A 262 3.51 -18.08 -22.66
C HIS A 262 3.78 -19.48 -23.26
N PRO A 263 4.48 -19.56 -24.41
CA PRO A 263 4.90 -20.84 -24.99
C PRO A 263 5.63 -21.73 -23.97
N GLY A 264 5.28 -23.02 -23.92
CA GLY A 264 5.90 -24.00 -23.04
C GLY A 264 5.31 -24.06 -21.62
N GLN A 265 4.36 -23.19 -21.27
CA GLN A 265 3.60 -23.35 -20.02
C GLN A 265 2.57 -24.50 -20.13
N PRO A 266 2.19 -25.12 -19.00
CA PRO A 266 1.24 -26.23 -18.99
C PRO A 266 -0.12 -25.91 -19.63
N GLU A 267 -0.52 -24.64 -19.57
CA GLU A 267 -1.79 -24.12 -20.09
C GLU A 267 -1.72 -23.79 -21.59
N ALA A 268 -0.52 -23.82 -22.20
CA ALA A 268 -0.33 -23.48 -23.60
C ALA A 268 -0.74 -24.66 -24.52
N PRO A 269 -1.59 -24.43 -25.53
CA PRO A 269 -1.91 -25.43 -26.54
C PRO A 269 -0.65 -25.97 -27.24
N PRO A 270 -0.61 -27.26 -27.63
CA PRO A 270 0.51 -27.83 -28.37
C PRO A 270 0.78 -27.03 -29.66
N GLY A 271 2.03 -26.67 -29.90
CA GLY A 271 2.44 -25.89 -31.08
C GLY A 271 2.32 -24.37 -30.95
N THR A 272 2.01 -23.85 -29.76
CA THR A 272 2.02 -22.40 -29.48
C THR A 272 3.44 -21.84 -29.59
N THR A 273 3.65 -20.90 -30.52
CA THR A 273 4.95 -20.23 -30.73
C THR A 273 4.99 -18.79 -30.24
N VAL A 274 3.83 -18.17 -30.02
CA VAL A 274 3.68 -16.80 -29.51
C VAL A 274 2.76 -16.81 -28.30
N PRO A 275 2.91 -15.89 -27.32
CA PRO A 275 1.97 -15.79 -26.22
C PRO A 275 0.57 -15.45 -26.71
N PHE A 276 -0.44 -15.95 -26.01
CA PHE A 276 -1.84 -15.60 -26.27
C PHE A 276 -2.55 -15.25 -24.96
N ILE A 277 -3.72 -14.63 -25.08
CA ILE A 277 -4.47 -14.10 -23.94
C ILE A 277 -5.72 -14.94 -23.70
N ASP A 278 -5.88 -15.43 -22.48
CA ASP A 278 -7.16 -15.87 -21.93
C ASP A 278 -8.00 -14.63 -21.59
N HIS A 279 -8.97 -14.32 -22.46
CA HIS A 279 -9.80 -13.12 -22.32
C HIS A 279 -10.60 -13.07 -21.00
N PRO A 280 -11.29 -14.14 -20.54
CA PRO A 280 -11.90 -14.20 -19.21
C PRO A 280 -10.95 -13.85 -18.06
N GLN A 281 -9.74 -14.42 -18.05
CA GLN A 281 -8.75 -14.15 -17.01
C GLN A 281 -8.22 -12.72 -17.11
N MET A 282 -7.91 -12.24 -18.31
CA MET A 282 -7.48 -10.86 -18.57
C MET A 282 -8.53 -9.84 -18.13
N ALA A 283 -9.81 -10.09 -18.38
CA ALA A 283 -10.89 -9.23 -17.93
C ALA A 283 -10.97 -9.14 -16.39
N THR A 284 -10.64 -10.23 -15.68
CA THR A 284 -10.56 -10.23 -14.22
C THR A 284 -9.34 -9.43 -13.74
N ALA A 285 -8.18 -9.63 -14.37
CA ALA A 285 -6.96 -8.89 -14.08
C ALA A 285 -7.12 -7.37 -14.34
N GLN A 286 -7.84 -6.98 -15.40
CA GLN A 286 -8.16 -5.57 -15.67
C GLN A 286 -9.05 -4.93 -14.60
N LYS A 287 -9.96 -5.68 -13.97
CA LYS A 287 -10.75 -5.16 -12.83
C LYS A 287 -9.85 -4.83 -11.64
N LEU A 288 -8.78 -5.58 -11.43
CA LEU A 288 -7.81 -5.31 -10.37
C LEU A 288 -7.00 -4.02 -10.60
N LEU A 289 -6.87 -3.55 -11.85
CA LEU A 289 -6.25 -2.25 -12.14
C LEU A 289 -6.99 -1.08 -11.47
N LEU A 290 -8.26 -1.26 -11.07
CA LEU A 290 -9.00 -0.26 -10.27
C LEU A 290 -8.32 0.03 -8.92
N PHE A 291 -7.50 -0.90 -8.42
CA PHE A 291 -6.75 -0.76 -7.17
C PHE A 291 -5.31 -0.27 -7.38
N TRP A 292 -4.90 -0.03 -8.62
CA TRP A 292 -3.60 0.57 -8.91
C TRP A 292 -3.61 2.06 -8.56
N ARG A 293 -2.73 2.47 -7.63
CA ARG A 293 -2.66 3.85 -7.08
C ARG A 293 -3.96 4.32 -6.39
N LYS A 294 -4.89 3.39 -6.14
CA LYS A 294 -6.18 3.61 -5.49
C LYS A 294 -6.49 2.43 -4.56
N PRO A 295 -5.69 2.25 -3.49
CA PRO A 295 -5.84 1.09 -2.61
C PRO A 295 -7.25 1.02 -2.02
N ALA A 296 -7.85 -0.17 -2.03
CA ALA A 296 -9.12 -0.43 -1.36
C ALA A 296 -8.85 -0.79 0.10
N ARG A 297 -9.57 -0.13 1.00
CA ARG A 297 -9.43 -0.33 2.45
C ARG A 297 -10.76 -0.72 3.05
N LYS A 298 -10.76 -1.76 3.88
CA LYS A 298 -11.90 -2.18 4.68
C LYS A 298 -11.50 -2.19 6.14
N CYS A 299 -12.31 -1.53 6.98
CA CYS A 299 -12.12 -1.50 8.42
C CYS A 299 -13.32 -2.14 9.12
N TRP A 300 -13.09 -3.03 10.06
CA TRP A 300 -14.14 -3.64 10.87
C TRP A 300 -13.61 -4.07 12.24
N TRP A 301 -14.52 -4.50 13.10
CA TRP A 301 -14.21 -5.03 14.41
C TRP A 301 -14.63 -6.50 14.49
N ASP A 302 -13.78 -7.33 15.07
CA ASP A 302 -14.13 -8.69 15.46
C ASP A 302 -13.74 -8.99 16.91
N GLY A 303 -14.45 -9.94 17.52
CA GLY A 303 -14.22 -10.38 18.89
C GLY A 303 -13.88 -11.85 18.91
N VAL A 304 -12.78 -12.21 19.58
CA VAL A 304 -12.28 -13.58 19.64
C VAL A 304 -11.82 -13.92 21.05
N GLU A 305 -11.88 -15.19 21.41
CA GLU A 305 -11.24 -15.69 22.62
C GLU A 305 -9.90 -16.34 22.26
N VAL A 306 -8.91 -16.14 23.12
CA VAL A 306 -7.58 -16.74 23.03
C VAL A 306 -7.18 -17.33 24.37
N ASP A 307 -6.52 -18.48 24.35
CA ASP A 307 -5.94 -19.09 25.53
C ASP A 307 -4.54 -18.52 25.78
N VAL A 308 -4.33 -17.93 26.96
CA VAL A 308 -3.03 -17.35 27.35
C VAL A 308 -2.67 -17.76 28.78
N PRO A 309 -1.39 -17.75 29.17
CA PRO A 309 -0.99 -18.03 30.55
C PRO A 309 -1.68 -17.10 31.55
N LYS A 310 -2.15 -17.65 32.70
CA LYS A 310 -2.81 -16.89 33.77
C LYS A 310 -1.93 -15.84 34.44
N SER A 311 -0.63 -16.11 34.51
CA SER A 311 0.38 -15.25 35.10
C SER A 311 1.73 -15.55 34.48
N MET A 312 2.65 -14.59 34.51
CA MET A 312 4.05 -14.77 34.11
C MET A 312 4.73 -15.99 34.76
N LYS A 313 4.28 -16.43 35.94
CA LYS A 313 4.87 -17.56 36.68
C LYS A 313 4.07 -18.86 36.57
N SER A 314 2.88 -18.84 35.99
CA SER A 314 1.98 -19.99 35.92
C SER A 314 2.04 -20.67 34.56
N LYS A 315 1.98 -22.01 34.56
CA LYS A 315 1.78 -22.81 33.33
C LYS A 315 0.31 -23.01 32.98
N GLU A 316 -0.61 -22.65 33.88
CA GLU A 316 -2.04 -22.77 33.64
C GLU A 316 -2.52 -21.66 32.70
N THR A 317 -3.37 -22.01 31.74
CA THR A 317 -3.96 -21.07 30.79
C THR A 317 -5.32 -20.56 31.25
N MET A 318 -5.71 -19.39 30.73
CA MET A 318 -7.05 -18.84 30.84
C MET A 318 -7.51 -18.31 29.48
N LYS A 319 -8.83 -18.33 29.29
CA LYS A 319 -9.46 -17.66 28.16
C LYS A 319 -9.53 -16.16 28.39
N VAL A 320 -8.97 -15.42 27.46
CA VAL A 320 -9.06 -13.96 27.41
C VAL A 320 -9.86 -13.55 26.18
N LYS A 321 -10.88 -12.72 26.40
CA LYS A 321 -11.62 -12.08 25.32
C LYS A 321 -10.77 -10.95 24.76
N VAL A 322 -10.62 -10.93 23.44
CA VAL A 322 -9.86 -9.93 22.71
C VAL A 322 -10.76 -9.31 21.65
N TRP A 323 -10.88 -7.99 21.69
CA TRP A 323 -11.46 -7.23 20.59
C TRP A 323 -10.35 -6.79 19.65
N ALA A 324 -10.56 -6.96 18.35
CA ALA A 324 -9.60 -6.57 17.33
C ALA A 324 -10.28 -5.65 16.32
N ARG A 325 -9.63 -4.53 16.04
CA ARG A 325 -9.93 -3.68 14.89
C ARG A 325 -9.00 -4.09 13.76
N ARG A 326 -9.57 -4.51 12.65
CA ARG A 326 -8.83 -4.90 11.45
C ARG A 326 -8.98 -3.84 10.40
N VAL A 327 -7.85 -3.39 9.85
CA VAL A 327 -7.78 -2.63 8.61
C VAL A 327 -7.11 -3.52 7.59
N TRP A 328 -7.86 -3.89 6.57
CA TRP A 328 -7.40 -4.73 5.48
C TRP A 328 -7.32 -3.90 4.21
N THR A 329 -6.15 -3.90 3.59
CA THR A 329 -5.84 -3.11 2.40
C THR A 329 -5.50 -4.02 1.25
N LEU A 330 -6.19 -3.82 0.12
CA LEU A 330 -5.86 -4.39 -1.17
C LEU A 330 -5.30 -3.28 -2.06
N GLU A 331 -4.11 -3.52 -2.59
CA GLU A 331 -3.43 -2.63 -3.51
C GLU A 331 -2.89 -3.43 -4.70
N LEU A 332 -2.86 -2.81 -5.88
CA LEU A 332 -2.13 -3.35 -7.02
C LEU A 332 -0.90 -2.48 -7.28
N SER A 333 0.26 -3.10 -7.43
CA SER A 333 1.50 -2.44 -7.81
C SER A 333 1.94 -2.91 -9.19
N LEU A 334 2.44 -1.98 -10.00
CA LEU A 334 3.01 -2.26 -11.32
C LEU A 334 4.48 -1.86 -11.28
N ILE A 335 5.36 -2.83 -11.48
CA ILE A 335 6.82 -2.66 -11.40
C ILE A 335 7.44 -2.70 -12.79
#